data_AF-A0A645H831-F1
#
_entry.id   AF-A0A645H831-F1
#
_cell.length_a   1.000
_cell.length_b   1.000
_cell.length_c   1.000
_cell.angle_alpha   90.00
_cell.angle_beta   90.00
_cell.angle_gamma   90.00
#
_symmetry.space_group_name_H-M   'P 1'
#
loop_
_entity.id
_entity.type
_entity.pdbx_description
1 polymer ?
#
loop_
_entity_poly.entity_id
_entity_poly.type
_entity_poly.pdbx_seq_one_letter_code
_entity_poly.pdbx_strand_id
1 'polypeptide(L)' 'MFLEVRAGNAVARALYEKEGFSQIGTRRGYYWNGEDAVLYKLP' A
#
# COMPACT_ATOMS: atom_id res chain seq x y z
N MET A 1 -2.88 8.72 -9.67
CA MET A 1 -1.93 9.01 -8.54
C MET A 1 -1.39 7.70 -7.96
N PHE A 2 -0.16 7.66 -7.41
CA PHE A 2 0.44 6.46 -6.81
C PHE A 2 0.82 6.68 -5.35
N LEU A 3 0.72 5.64 -4.53
CA LEU A 3 1.23 5.62 -3.16
C LEU A 3 1.73 4.23 -2.77
N GLU A 4 2.60 4.20 -1.76
CA GLU A 4 3.14 2.98 -1.15
C GLU A 4 2.80 2.98 0.34
N VAL A 5 2.30 1.86 0.86
CA VAL A 5 1.91 1.73 2.27
C VAL A 5 2.43 0.44 2.86
N ARG A 6 2.81 0.45 4.14
CA ARG A 6 3.16 -0.76 4.92
C ARG A 6 2.08 -1.83 4.77
N ALA A 7 2.49 -3.05 4.46
CA ALA A 7 1.56 -4.18 4.32
C ALA A 7 0.74 -4.41 5.60
N GLY A 8 1.34 -4.20 6.78
CA GLY A 8 0.70 -4.32 8.08
C GLY A 8 -0.14 -3.10 8.50
N ASN A 9 -0.11 -1.98 7.78
CA ASN A 9 -0.92 -0.80 8.11
C ASN A 9 -2.36 -0.95 7.59
N ALA A 10 -3.13 -1.81 8.25
CA ALA A 10 -4.49 -2.16 7.86
C ALA A 10 -5.43 -0.94 7.80
N VAL A 11 -5.25 0.04 8.71
CA VAL A 11 -6.08 1.25 8.77
C VAL A 11 -5.89 2.12 7.53
N ALA A 12 -4.63 2.40 7.14
CA ALA A 12 -4.35 3.19 5.95
C ALA A 12 -4.78 2.48 4.67
N ARG A 13 -4.57 1.15 4.60
CA ARG A 13 -5.03 0.34 3.45
C ARG A 13 -6.54 0.42 3.25
N ALA A 14 -7.31 0.22 4.32
CA ALA A 14 -8.77 0.33 4.26
C ALA A 14 -9.23 1.74 3.86
N LEU A 15 -8.56 2.79 4.34
CA LEU A 15 -8.83 4.15 3.92
C LEU A 15 -8.59 4.32 2.41
N TYR A 16 -7.44 3.90 1.89
CA TYR A 16 -7.11 4.07 0.47
C TYR A 16 -8.06 3.30 -0.44
N GLU A 17 -8.41 2.07 -0.07
CA GLU A 17 -9.39 1.26 -0.81
C GLU A 17 -10.76 1.96 -0.84
N LYS A 18 -11.20 2.56 0.27
CA LYS A 18 -12.45 3.33 0.34
C LYS A 18 -12.41 4.60 -0.52
N GLU A 19 -11.27 5.26 -0.59
CA GLU A 19 -11.06 6.46 -1.42
C GLU A 19 -10.84 6.13 -2.92
N GLY A 20 -11.01 4.86 -3.32
CA GLY A 20 -11.00 4.43 -4.72
C GLY A 20 -9.63 4.02 -5.25
N PHE A 21 -8.62 3.94 -4.40
CA PHE A 21 -7.34 3.36 -4.81
C PHE A 21 -7.46 1.85 -4.98
N SER A 22 -6.77 1.32 -6.00
CA SER A 22 -6.66 -0.11 -6.24
C SER A 22 -5.22 -0.57 -6.02
N GLN A 23 -5.05 -1.71 -5.35
CA GLN A 23 -3.74 -2.34 -5.22
C GLN A 23 -3.25 -2.80 -6.59
N ILE A 24 -2.02 -2.42 -6.95
CA ILE A 24 -1.39 -2.77 -8.23
C ILE A 24 -0.12 -3.61 -8.07
N GLY A 25 0.34 -3.84 -6.84
CA GLY A 25 1.50 -4.69 -6.58
C GLY A 25 1.99 -4.63 -5.14
N THR A 26 3.10 -5.34 -4.90
CA THR A 26 3.78 -5.38 -3.60
C THR A 26 5.29 -5.36 -3.82
N ARG A 27 6.01 -4.56 -3.04
CA ARG A 27 7.48 -4.54 -2.96
C ARG A 27 7.91 -5.28 -1.70
N ARG A 28 8.59 -6.41 -1.89
CA ARG A 28 9.05 -7.25 -0.78
C ARG A 28 10.19 -6.58 0.00
N GLY A 29 10.13 -6.60 1.32
CA GLY A 29 11.18 -6.08 2.20
C GLY A 29 11.52 -4.60 1.98
N TYR A 30 10.53 -3.79 1.60
CA TYR A 30 10.73 -2.38 1.24
C TYR A 30 11.14 -1.52 2.43
N TYR A 31 10.54 -1.76 3.60
CA TYR A 31 10.88 -1.02 4.80
C TYR A 31 12.09 -1.63 5.50
N TRP A 32 12.83 -0.78 6.24
CA TRP A 32 14.08 -1.17 6.91
C TRP A 32 13.96 -2.38 7.84
N ASN A 33 12.76 -2.64 8.37
CA ASN A 33 12.46 -3.78 9.24
C ASN A 33 12.08 -5.06 8.46
N GLY A 34 12.27 -5.08 7.14
CA GLY A 34 11.92 -6.20 6.27
C GLY A 34 10.42 -6.27 5.93
N GLU A 35 9.63 -5.26 6.31
CA GLU A 35 8.21 -5.23 5.99
C GLU A 35 7.97 -4.86 4.51
N ASP A 36 6.98 -5.50 3.91
CA ASP A 36 6.56 -5.25 2.54
C ASP A 36 5.82 -3.91 2.40
N ALA A 37 5.91 -3.31 1.21
CA ALA A 37 5.05 -2.19 0.82
C ALA A 37 4.03 -2.63 -0.21
N VAL A 38 2.77 -2.25 -0.01
CA VAL A 38 1.68 -2.39 -0.97
C VAL A 38 1.63 -1.15 -1.84
N LEU A 39 1.67 -1.32 -3.16
CA LEU A 39 1.51 -0.22 -4.12
C LEU A 39 0.04 -0.07 -4.47
N TYR A 40 -0.45 1.16 -4.36
CA TYR A 40 -1.79 1.55 -4.77
C TYR A 40 -1.73 2.57 -5.91
N LYS A 41 -2.74 2.52 -6.77
CA LYS A 41 -2.99 3.50 -7.83
C LYS A 41 -4.43 3.99 -7.76
N LEU A 42 -4.60 5.30 -7.81
CA LEU A 42 -5.87 5.95 -8.16
C LEU A 42 -5.85 6.24 -9.67
N PRO A 43 -6.92 5.95 -10.42
CA PRO A 43 -7.03 6.21 -11.86
C PRO A 43 -6.56 7.61 -12.27
#